data_AF-A0A1I7EH85-F1
#
_entry.id   AF-A0A1I7EH85-F1
#
_cell.length_a   1.000
_cell.length_b   1.000
_cell.length_c   1.000
_cell.angle_alpha   90.00
_cell.angle_beta   90.00
_cell.angle_gamma   90.00
#
_symmetry.space_group_name_H-M   'P 1'
#
loop_
_entity.id
_entity.type
_entity.pdbx_description
1 polymer ?
#
loop_
_entity_poly.entity_id
_entity_poly.type
_entity_poly.pdbx_seq_one_letter_code
_entity_poly.pdbx_strand_id
1 'polypeptide(L)' 'MTADDFKEWRRAMGFSREEAAYALGLSKPTIENYESGRRRGSNRPVVIPKPVALACAAIYHCVEPWPTELDPKTSDATF' A
#
# COMPACT_ATOMS: atom_id res chain seq x y z
N MET A 1 2.15 -3.90 11.89
CA MET A 1 1.68 -4.73 10.77
C MET A 1 2.73 -5.79 10.49
N THR A 2 2.39 -7.03 10.77
CA THR A 2 3.17 -8.22 10.42
C THR A 2 2.99 -8.56 8.94
N ALA A 3 3.76 -9.53 8.44
CA ALA A 3 3.59 -10.05 7.09
C ALA A 3 2.22 -10.71 6.88
N ASP A 4 1.67 -11.34 7.92
CA ASP A 4 0.36 -11.98 7.86
C ASP A 4 -0.78 -10.94 7.94
N ASP A 5 -0.67 -9.93 8.81
CA ASP A 5 -1.59 -8.79 8.82
C ASP A 5 -1.69 -8.13 7.43
N PHE A 6 -0.57 -7.99 6.73
CA PHE A 6 -0.52 -7.40 5.39
C PHE A 6 -1.18 -8.27 4.32
N LYS A 7 -1.01 -9.60 4.39
CA LYS A 7 -1.74 -10.53 3.53
C LYS A 7 -3.23 -10.48 3.78
N GLU A 8 -3.63 -10.41 5.05
CA GLU A 8 -5.03 -10.32 5.45
C GLU A 8 -5.66 -9.04 4.95
N TRP A 9 -5.00 -7.89 5.14
CA TRP A 9 -5.44 -6.61 4.58
C TRP A 9 -5.66 -6.71 3.06
N ARG A 10 -4.69 -7.23 2.32
CA ARG A 10 -4.81 -7.36 0.85
C ARG A 10 -6.01 -8.23 0.45
N ARG A 11 -6.20 -9.36 1.14
CA ARG A 11 -7.33 -10.28 0.90
C ARG A 11 -8.66 -9.64 1.26
N ALA A 12 -8.73 -8.90 2.36
CA ALA A 12 -9.93 -8.18 2.79
C ALA A 12 -10.35 -7.12 1.76
N MET A 13 -9.38 -6.46 1.12
CA MET A 13 -9.62 -5.53 0.02
C MET A 13 -9.99 -6.22 -1.31
N GLY A 14 -9.86 -7.55 -1.40
CA GLY A 14 -10.06 -8.29 -2.66
C GLY A 14 -8.97 -8.06 -3.71
N PHE A 15 -7.83 -7.47 -3.33
CA PHE A 15 -6.78 -7.09 -4.28
C PHE A 15 -5.90 -8.27 -4.69
N SER A 16 -5.57 -8.34 -5.98
CA SER A 16 -4.36 -8.97 -6.49
C SER A 16 -3.10 -8.27 -5.95
N ARG A 17 -1.91 -8.86 -6.16
CA ARG A 17 -0.66 -8.22 -5.73
C ARG A 17 -0.36 -6.97 -6.56
N GLU A 18 -0.76 -6.98 -7.83
CA GLU A 18 -0.67 -5.88 -8.77
C GLU A 18 -1.58 -4.72 -8.36
N GLU A 19 -2.83 -4.99 -8.00
CA GLU A 19 -3.77 -3.95 -7.51
C GLU A 19 -3.31 -3.37 -6.18
N ALA A 20 -2.82 -4.20 -5.26
CA ALA A 20 -2.25 -3.72 -3.99
C ALA A 20 -1.01 -2.84 -4.22
N ALA A 21 -0.17 -3.21 -5.18
CA ALA A 21 0.99 -2.41 -5.58
C ALA A 21 0.56 -1.05 -6.14
N TYR A 22 -0.44 -1.04 -7.04
CA TYR A 22 -1.01 0.18 -7.60
C TYR A 22 -1.62 1.08 -6.51
N ALA A 23 -2.48 0.52 -5.65
CA ALA A 23 -3.16 1.27 -4.59
C ALA A 23 -2.18 1.90 -3.57
N LEU A 24 -1.07 1.22 -3.28
CA LEU A 24 -0.03 1.73 -2.36
C LEU A 24 1.04 2.58 -3.04
N GLY A 25 1.04 2.70 -4.37
CA GLY A 25 2.12 3.35 -5.12
C GLY A 25 3.47 2.64 -4.99
N LEU A 26 3.46 1.31 -4.88
CA LEU A 26 4.65 0.46 -4.71
C LEU A 26 4.84 -0.48 -5.90
N SER A 27 5.99 -1.16 -5.96
CA SER A 27 6.23 -2.21 -6.95
C SER A 27 5.69 -3.57 -6.48
N LYS A 28 5.24 -4.42 -7.40
CA LYS A 28 4.79 -5.80 -7.08
C LYS A 28 5.83 -6.60 -6.27
N PRO A 29 7.15 -6.58 -6.57
CA PRO A 29 8.13 -7.28 -5.74
C PRO A 29 8.18 -6.77 -4.30
N THR A 30 7.87 -5.49 -4.05
CA THR A 30 7.77 -4.93 -2.69
C THR A 30 6.61 -5.56 -1.94
N ILE A 31 5.45 -5.71 -2.60
CA ILE A 31 4.28 -6.41 -2.06
C ILE A 31 4.64 -7.86 -1.70
N GLU A 32 5.30 -8.60 -2.60
CA GLU A 32 5.74 -9.98 -2.33
C GLU A 32 6.73 -10.09 -1.16
N ASN A 33 7.66 -9.14 -1.04
CA ASN A 33 8.59 -9.07 0.08
C ASN A 33 7.87 -8.81 1.41
N TYR A 34 6.86 -7.93 1.43
CA TYR A 34 6.04 -7.70 2.63
C TYR A 34 5.21 -8.92 3.03
N GLU A 35 4.57 -9.59 2.08
CA GLU A 35 3.81 -10.81 2.37
C GLU A 35 4.70 -11.96 2.85
N SER A 36 5.88 -12.12 2.26
CA SER A 36 6.80 -13.20 2.66
C SER A 36 7.55 -12.89 3.96
N GLY A 37 7.55 -11.63 4.41
CA GLY A 37 8.34 -11.16 5.55
C GLY A 37 9.85 -11.24 5.32
N ARG A 38 10.32 -11.50 4.09
CA ARG A 38 11.72 -11.75 3.73
C ARG A 38 12.04 -11.15 2.37
N ARG A 39 13.28 -10.69 2.15
CA ARG A 39 13.68 -10.18 0.83
C ARG A 39 13.90 -11.33 -0.14
N ARG A 40 13.39 -11.24 -1.37
CA ARG A 40 13.82 -12.16 -2.45
C ARG A 40 15.36 -12.10 -2.60
N GLY A 41 16.00 -13.28 -2.62
CA GLY A 41 17.45 -13.41 -2.81
C GLY A 41 18.32 -13.23 -1.56
N SER A 42 17.76 -12.75 -0.44
CA SER A 42 18.48 -12.73 0.84
C SER A 42 17.50 -13.09 1.96
N ASN A 43 17.83 -14.05 2.81
CA ASN A 43 16.94 -14.46 3.90
C ASN A 43 16.81 -13.40 5.04
N ARG A 44 17.12 -12.14 4.74
CA ARG A 44 16.98 -11.01 5.65
C ARG A 44 15.50 -10.68 5.85
N PRO A 45 15.07 -10.44 7.10
CA PRO A 45 13.70 -10.08 7.39
C PRO A 45 13.34 -8.74 6.73
N VAL A 46 12.09 -8.61 6.31
CA VAL A 46 11.51 -7.37 5.80
C VAL A 46 10.55 -6.85 6.84
N VAL A 47 10.82 -5.64 7.31
CA VAL A 47 9.90 -4.89 8.16
C VAL A 47 9.03 -4.03 7.25
N ILE A 48 7.72 -4.05 7.48
CA ILE A 48 6.78 -3.14 6.82
C ILE A 48 6.93 -1.76 7.46
N PRO A 49 7.33 -0.72 6.71
CA PRO A 49 7.51 0.62 7.26
C PRO A 49 6.20 1.18 7.81
N LYS A 50 6.29 1.98 8.88
CA LYS A 50 5.11 2.66 9.47
C LYS A 50 4.26 3.42 8.45
N PRO A 51 4.82 4.17 7.47
CA PRO A 51 4.01 4.83 6.44
C PRO A 51 3.17 3.86 5.61
N VAL A 52 3.71 2.69 5.25
CA VAL A 52 2.96 1.68 4.48
C VAL A 52 1.82 1.10 5.32
N ALA A 53 2.08 0.79 6.60
CA ALA A 53 1.05 0.30 7.50
C ALA A 53 -0.09 1.32 7.70
N LEU A 54 0.24 2.62 7.76
CA LEU A 54 -0.76 3.69 7.81
C LEU A 54 -1.53 3.81 6.48
N ALA A 55 -0.87 3.70 5.34
CA ALA A 55 -1.51 3.72 4.03
C ALA A 55 -2.49 2.56 3.84
N CYS A 56 -2.16 1.36 4.30
CA CYS A 56 -3.09 0.22 4.30
C CYS A 56 -4.38 0.54 5.09
N ALA A 57 -4.24 1.13 6.28
CA ALA A 57 -5.39 1.53 7.09
C ALA A 57 -6.21 2.63 6.41
N ALA A 58 -5.55 3.63 5.82
CA ALA A 58 -6.21 4.69 5.06
C ALA A 58 -7.04 4.11 3.90
N ILE A 59 -6.44 3.25 3.07
CA ILE A 59 -7.11 2.60 1.94
C ILE A 59 -8.31 1.77 2.40
N TYR A 60 -8.17 0.99 3.48
CA TYR A 60 -9.27 0.18 4.02
C TYR A 60 -10.48 1.03 4.47
N HIS A 61 -10.20 2.24 4.96
CA HIS A 61 -11.23 3.20 5.38
C HIS A 61 -11.62 4.21 4.30
N CYS A 62 -11.21 3.98 3.04
CA CYS A 62 -11.46 4.89 1.92
C CYS A 62 -11.01 6.34 2.19
N VAL A 63 -9.88 6.50 2.89
CA VAL A 63 -9.26 7.80 3.16
C VAL A 63 -8.34 8.15 2.00
N GLU A 64 -8.64 9.28 1.35
CA GLU A 64 -7.84 9.81 0.25
C GLU A 64 -6.53 10.44 0.74
N PRO A 65 -5.49 10.49 -0.10
CA PRO A 65 -4.27 11.25 0.18
C PRO A 65 -4.58 12.71 0.52
N TRP A 66 -3.71 13.34 1.31
CA TRP A 66 -3.79 14.78 1.52
C TRP A 66 -3.73 15.49 0.16
N PRO A 67 -4.68 16.40 -0.16
CA PRO A 67 -4.68 17.11 -1.43
C PRO A 67 -3.36 17.86 -1.60
N THR A 68 -2.60 17.52 -2.65
CA THR A 68 -1.50 18.36 -3.10
C THR A 68 -2.05 19.23 -4.23
N GLU A 69 -1.74 20.53 -4.19
CA GLU A 69 -2.26 21.58 -5.09
C GLU A 69 -1.83 21.41 -6.57
N LEU A 70 -1.33 20.22 -6.95
CA LEU A 70 -0.73 19.90 -8.25
C LEU A 70 -1.35 18.68 -8.93
N ASP A 71 -2.53 18.21 -8.50
CA ASP A 71 -3.33 17.32 -9.35
C ASP A 71 -4.20 18.17 -10.30
N PRO A 72 -3.87 18.24 -11.60
CA PRO A 72 -4.63 19.03 -12.57
C PRO A 72 -6.08 18.55 -12.74
N LYS A 73 -6.48 17.44 -12.12
CA LYS A 73 -7.88 16.99 -12.10
C LYS A 73 -8.73 17.65 -11.02
N THR A 74 -8.13 18.36 -10.06
CA THR A 74 -8.86 18.98 -8.93
C THR A 74 -9.13 20.48 -9.16
N SER A 75 -8.59 21.07 -10.24
CA SER A 75 -8.70 22.52 -10.50
C SER A 75 -10.07 23.01 -10.98
N ASP A 76 -11.04 22.13 -11.19
CA ASP A 76 -12.38 22.51 -11.70
C ASP A 76 -13.42 22.76 -10.60
N ALA A 77 -13.06 22.65 -9.32
CA ALA A 77 -13.92 23.10 -8.23
C ALA A 77 -13.73 24.61 -8.01
N THR A 78 -14.40 25.41 -8.83
CA THR A 78 -14.56 26.86 -8.64
C THR A 78 -15.28 27.11 -7.31
N PHE A 79 -14.67 27.92 -6.44
CA PHE A 79 -15.33 28.50 -5.24
C PHE A 79 -16.27 29.64 -5.62
#